data_AF-A0A6M0GF54-F1
#
_entry.id   AF-A0A6M0GF54-F1
#
_cell.length_a   1.000
_cell.length_b   1.000
_cell.length_c   1.000
_cell.angle_alpha   90.00
_cell.angle_beta   90.00
_cell.angle_gamma   90.00
#
_symmetry.space_group_name_H-M   'P 1'
#
loop_
_entity.id
_entity.type
_entity.pdbx_description
1 polymer ?
#
loop_
_entity_poly.entity_id
_entity_poly.type
_entity_poly.pdbx_seq_one_letter_code
_entity_poly.pdbx_strand_id
1 'polypeptide(L)'
;MKLNLEKYFDACNPGTTIDPGNPEDRGYYIDFATVRGGKVIEALKRTISRISPHKSTCQLFTGHIGCGKSTELLRLKAELEEVGFYVVCFEATDDLDVVDVDLTDILLAIAHQVSASLEKSQVELQPRGFQAFLKRTGEVLLTPIELSAEAEVAGVGIKGNTEEGVELSLPAGIGKITAKAKNSPQTRSKLRQYLEPQTTQILKYLNEEILQVATKQLKQQGKKGLVVIVDNLDRIENKVGSSSSKLLQ
;
A
#
# COMPACT_ATOMS: atom_id res chain seq x y z
N MET A 1 28.98 -24.39 -23.92
CA MET A 1 27.98 -23.83 -22.99
C MET A 1 26.61 -24.21 -23.54
N LYS A 2 25.81 -25.04 -22.84
CA LYS A 2 24.47 -25.40 -23.31
C LYS A 2 23.56 -24.18 -23.10
N LEU A 3 22.96 -23.69 -24.17
CA LEU A 3 22.02 -22.57 -24.11
C LEU A 3 20.77 -23.02 -23.34
N ASN A 4 20.41 -22.31 -22.27
CA ASN A 4 19.15 -22.54 -21.57
C ASN A 4 18.07 -21.68 -22.23
N LEU A 5 17.28 -22.30 -23.11
CA LEU A 5 16.24 -21.63 -23.90
C LEU A 5 15.09 -21.11 -23.04
N GLU A 6 14.73 -21.83 -21.98
CA GLU A 6 13.67 -21.41 -21.04
C GLU A 6 14.08 -20.11 -20.35
N LYS A 7 15.29 -20.06 -19.78
CA LYS A 7 15.82 -18.83 -19.16
C LYS A 7 15.87 -17.66 -20.15
N TYR A 8 16.21 -17.91 -21.41
CA TYR A 8 16.24 -16.86 -22.43
C TYR A 8 14.84 -16.34 -22.77
N PHE A 9 13.87 -17.25 -22.92
CA PHE A 9 12.48 -16.89 -23.18
C PHE A 9 11.89 -16.06 -22.02
N ASP A 10 12.12 -16.50 -20.79
CA ASP A 10 11.66 -15.80 -19.59
C ASP A 10 12.27 -14.40 -19.48
N ALA A 11 13.57 -14.26 -19.76
CA ALA A 11 14.26 -12.96 -19.77
C ALA A 11 13.76 -12.01 -20.88
N CYS A 12 13.10 -12.52 -21.91
CA CYS A 12 12.51 -11.73 -23.00
C CYS A 12 11.00 -11.47 -22.81
N ASN A 13 10.41 -11.85 -21.67
CA ASN A 13 8.99 -11.63 -21.42
C ASN A 13 8.69 -10.15 -21.10
N PRO A 14 8.02 -9.39 -21.99
CA PRO A 14 7.76 -7.97 -21.78
C PRO A 14 6.73 -7.69 -20.68
N GLY A 15 6.01 -8.72 -20.22
CA GLY A 15 5.06 -8.61 -19.11
C GLY A 15 5.72 -8.67 -17.73
N THR A 16 6.99 -9.03 -17.64
CA THR A 16 7.71 -9.14 -16.37
C THR A 16 8.47 -7.85 -16.09
N THR A 17 8.22 -7.25 -14.93
CA THR A 17 8.97 -6.09 -14.47
C THR A 17 10.39 -6.51 -14.09
N ILE A 18 11.39 -5.84 -14.66
CA ILE A 18 12.79 -6.00 -14.26
C ILE A 18 12.99 -5.35 -12.89
N ASP A 19 13.61 -6.06 -11.93
CA ASP A 19 14.01 -5.51 -10.62
C ASP A 19 15.54 -5.31 -10.54
N PRO A 20 16.07 -4.08 -10.73
CA PRO A 20 17.51 -3.83 -10.64
C PRO A 20 18.14 -4.09 -9.26
N GLY A 21 17.32 -4.24 -8.22
CA GLY A 21 17.73 -4.69 -6.89
C GLY A 21 18.13 -6.17 -6.86
N ASN A 22 17.55 -7.00 -7.74
CA ASN A 22 17.92 -8.40 -7.91
C ASN A 22 19.21 -8.52 -8.75
N PRO A 23 20.26 -9.22 -8.26
CA PRO A 23 21.50 -9.42 -9.01
C PRO A 23 21.33 -10.05 -10.39
N GLU A 24 20.35 -10.95 -10.57
CA GLU A 24 20.10 -11.57 -11.88
C GLU A 24 19.52 -10.57 -12.89
N ASP A 25 18.56 -9.76 -12.46
CA ASP A 25 17.85 -8.79 -13.30
C ASP A 25 18.67 -7.54 -13.59
N ARG A 26 19.62 -7.19 -12.71
CA ARG A 26 20.49 -6.02 -12.87
C ARG A 26 21.23 -6.01 -14.20
N GLY A 27 21.59 -7.18 -14.74
CA GLY A 27 22.24 -7.29 -16.05
C GLY A 27 21.32 -6.97 -17.24
N TYR A 28 20.00 -7.02 -17.05
CA TYR A 28 19.00 -6.72 -18.07
C TYR A 28 18.57 -5.25 -18.08
N TYR A 29 18.90 -4.50 -17.02
CA TYR A 29 18.56 -3.08 -16.93
C TYR A 29 19.40 -2.23 -17.90
N ILE A 30 18.72 -1.40 -18.69
CA ILE A 30 19.33 -0.42 -19.59
C ILE A 30 18.81 0.97 -19.20
N ASP A 31 19.73 1.90 -18.93
CA ASP A 31 19.38 3.29 -18.60
C ASP A 31 18.95 4.06 -19.86
N PHE A 32 17.66 4.37 -19.93
CA PHE A 32 17.05 5.16 -21.00
C PHE A 32 16.84 6.65 -20.62
N ALA A 33 17.49 7.16 -19.58
CA ALA A 33 17.32 8.54 -19.10
C ALA A 33 17.51 9.59 -20.20
N THR A 34 18.42 9.37 -21.15
CA THR A 34 18.70 10.31 -22.25
C THR A 34 17.50 10.54 -23.17
N VAL A 35 16.64 9.53 -23.32
CA VAL A 35 15.43 9.59 -24.18
C VAL A 35 14.14 9.80 -23.37
N ARG A 36 14.20 9.61 -22.04
CA ARG A 36 13.06 9.82 -21.11
C ARG A 36 13.01 11.22 -20.48
N GLY A 37 13.80 12.18 -20.99
CA GLY A 37 13.80 13.56 -20.50
C GLY A 37 14.63 13.78 -19.23
N GLY A 38 15.58 12.88 -18.93
CA GLY A 38 16.56 13.03 -17.87
C GLY A 38 16.47 11.97 -16.78
N LYS A 39 17.23 12.19 -15.71
CA LYS A 39 17.41 11.23 -14.61
C LYS A 39 16.38 11.43 -13.50
N VAL A 40 15.11 11.17 -13.82
CA VAL A 40 13.97 11.43 -12.92
C VAL A 40 14.12 10.66 -11.60
N ILE A 41 14.56 9.41 -11.63
CA ILE A 41 14.78 8.61 -10.41
C ILE A 41 15.87 9.21 -9.50
N GLU A 42 16.97 9.69 -10.08
CA GLU A 42 18.00 10.39 -9.29
C GLU A 42 17.45 11.68 -8.68
N ALA A 43 16.59 12.40 -9.38
CA ALA A 43 15.92 13.59 -8.85
C ALA A 43 14.99 13.26 -7.69
N LEU A 44 14.14 12.22 -7.82
CA LEU A 44 13.25 11.76 -6.75
C LEU A 44 14.05 11.33 -5.51
N LYS A 45 15.08 10.51 -5.71
CA LYS A 45 16.00 10.09 -4.63
C LYS A 45 16.66 11.28 -3.96
N ARG A 46 17.15 12.26 -4.71
CA ARG A 46 17.80 13.47 -4.18
C ARG A 46 16.81 14.29 -3.34
N THR A 47 15.57 14.43 -3.79
CA THR A 47 14.52 15.12 -3.05
C THR A 47 14.27 14.46 -1.69
N ILE A 48 14.09 13.14 -1.67
CA ILE A 48 13.82 12.35 -0.46
C ILE A 48 15.03 12.37 0.50
N SER A 49 16.22 12.09 -0.03
CA SER A 49 17.39 11.78 0.81
C SER A 49 18.25 12.98 1.20
N ARG A 50 18.24 14.07 0.42
CA ARG A 50 19.16 15.21 0.60
C ARG A 50 18.47 16.55 0.75
N ILE A 51 17.44 16.84 -0.04
CA ILE A 51 16.79 18.16 -0.05
C ILE A 51 15.81 18.29 1.12
N SER A 52 15.05 17.23 1.40
CA SER A 52 13.99 17.23 2.43
C SER A 52 14.20 16.17 3.52
N PRO A 53 15.38 16.06 4.16
CA PRO A 53 15.67 14.97 5.11
C PRO A 53 14.80 14.98 6.38
N HIS A 54 14.15 16.10 6.67
CA HIS A 54 13.30 16.29 7.85
C HIS A 54 11.87 16.72 7.52
N LYS A 55 11.50 16.73 6.23
CA LYS A 55 10.15 17.09 5.78
C LYS A 55 9.58 15.97 4.93
N SER A 56 8.32 15.60 5.20
CA SER A 56 7.60 14.66 4.35
C SER A 56 7.42 15.25 2.96
N THR A 57 7.62 14.45 1.92
CA THR A 57 7.42 14.83 0.52
C THR A 57 6.41 13.90 -0.14
N CYS A 58 5.52 14.43 -0.96
CA CYS A 58 4.68 13.65 -1.87
C CYS A 58 5.14 13.94 -3.30
N GLN A 59 5.44 12.89 -4.07
CA GLN A 59 5.97 13.01 -5.42
C GLN A 59 5.15 12.11 -6.34
N LEU A 60 4.77 12.65 -7.49
CA LEU A 60 4.03 11.93 -8.51
C LEU A 60 4.98 11.56 -9.66
N PHE A 61 5.05 10.28 -9.98
CA PHE A 61 5.81 9.77 -11.11
C PHE A 61 4.84 9.19 -12.14
N THR A 62 4.71 9.85 -13.29
CA THR A 62 3.75 9.48 -14.34
C THR A 62 4.43 9.15 -15.66
N GLY A 63 3.70 8.45 -16.52
CA GLY A 63 4.13 8.04 -17.84
C GLY A 63 3.17 7.01 -18.43
N HIS A 64 3.28 6.74 -19.72
CA HIS A 64 2.43 5.75 -20.39
C HIS A 64 2.56 4.34 -19.79
N ILE A 65 1.51 3.52 -19.90
CA ILE A 65 1.57 2.10 -19.54
C ILE A 65 2.65 1.42 -20.41
N GLY A 66 3.48 0.58 -19.80
CA GLY A 66 4.57 -0.11 -20.49
C GLY A 66 5.83 0.73 -20.75
N CYS A 67 5.92 1.97 -20.27
CA CYS A 67 7.15 2.78 -20.45
C CYS A 67 8.28 2.44 -19.47
N GLY A 68 8.10 1.44 -18.60
CA GLY A 68 9.10 0.98 -17.62
C GLY A 68 9.02 1.65 -16.24
N LYS A 69 7.87 2.25 -15.88
CA LYS A 69 7.69 2.94 -14.57
C LYS A 69 8.00 2.02 -13.38
N SER A 70 7.42 0.83 -13.38
CA SER A 70 7.59 -0.16 -12.31
C SER A 70 9.07 -0.51 -12.10
N THR A 71 9.82 -0.74 -13.19
CA THR A 71 11.27 -0.98 -13.13
C THR A 71 12.04 0.20 -12.54
N GLU A 72 11.69 1.43 -12.91
CA GLU A 72 12.32 2.64 -12.36
C GLU A 72 11.94 2.87 -10.88
N LEU A 73 10.74 2.49 -10.45
CA LEU A 73 10.31 2.52 -9.05
C LEU A 73 11.02 1.45 -8.19
N LEU A 74 11.22 0.23 -8.72
CA LEU A 74 12.01 -0.81 -8.06
C LEU A 74 13.49 -0.40 -7.96
N ARG A 75 14.03 0.24 -9.01
CA ARG A 75 15.35 0.87 -8.95
C ARG A 75 15.41 1.91 -7.83
N LEU A 76 14.43 2.82 -7.74
CA LEU A 76 14.36 3.82 -6.68
C LEU A 76 14.30 3.17 -5.28
N LYS A 77 13.50 2.11 -5.12
CA LYS A 77 13.41 1.32 -3.89
C LYS A 77 14.79 0.82 -3.46
N ALA A 78 15.48 0.08 -4.34
CA ALA A 78 16.80 -0.47 -4.04
C ALA A 78 17.81 0.64 -3.66
N GLU A 79 17.83 1.74 -4.44
CA GLU A 79 18.71 2.87 -4.20
C GLU A 79 18.42 3.62 -2.87
N LEU A 80 17.18 3.62 -2.40
CA LEU A 80 16.76 4.22 -1.12
C LEU A 80 17.08 3.30 0.08
N GLU A 81 16.88 1.99 -0.10
CA GLU A 81 17.25 0.98 0.90
C GLU A 81 18.77 0.97 1.15
N GLU A 82 19.58 1.05 0.09
CA GLU A 82 21.04 1.14 0.17
C GLU A 82 21.52 2.35 0.99
N VAL A 83 20.83 3.49 0.87
CA VAL A 83 21.18 4.69 1.66
C VAL A 83 20.51 4.72 3.04
N GLY A 84 19.82 3.65 3.44
CA GLY A 84 19.34 3.43 4.81
C GLY A 84 17.89 3.81 5.09
N PHE A 85 17.05 4.02 4.07
CA PHE A 85 15.59 4.17 4.29
C PHE A 85 14.91 2.81 4.48
N TYR A 86 13.76 2.82 5.13
CA TYR A 86 12.82 1.72 5.09
C TYR A 86 11.81 2.00 3.98
N VAL A 87 11.74 1.12 2.97
CA VAL A 87 10.90 1.34 1.80
C VAL A 87 9.79 0.29 1.75
N VAL A 88 8.54 0.76 1.75
CA VAL A 88 7.36 -0.06 1.46
C VAL A 88 6.99 0.18 0.02
N CYS A 89 7.05 -0.85 -0.82
CA CYS A 89 6.70 -0.78 -2.24
C CYS A 89 5.67 -1.86 -2.54
N PHE A 90 4.54 -1.46 -3.13
CA PHE A 90 3.47 -2.37 -3.52
C PHE A 90 2.73 -1.85 -4.76
N GLU A 91 2.06 -2.77 -5.47
CA GLU A 91 1.20 -2.42 -6.58
C GLU A 91 -0.23 -2.20 -6.09
N ALA A 92 -0.84 -1.09 -6.47
CA ALA A 92 -2.22 -0.78 -6.09
C ALA A 92 -3.22 -1.84 -6.58
N THR A 93 -2.92 -2.50 -7.70
CA THR A 93 -3.72 -3.56 -8.32
C THR A 93 -3.85 -4.83 -7.48
N ASP A 94 -2.96 -5.07 -6.51
CA ASP A 94 -3.01 -6.28 -5.69
C ASP A 94 -4.13 -6.21 -4.64
N ASP A 95 -4.31 -5.04 -4.04
CA ASP A 95 -5.29 -4.79 -2.98
C ASP A 95 -6.62 -4.22 -3.48
N LEU A 96 -6.62 -3.56 -4.65
CA LEU A 96 -7.75 -2.78 -5.14
C LEU A 96 -8.45 -3.44 -6.33
N ASP A 97 -9.78 -3.30 -6.40
CA ASP A 97 -10.54 -3.59 -7.60
C ASP A 97 -10.37 -2.44 -8.59
N VAL A 98 -9.42 -2.57 -9.52
CA VAL A 98 -9.02 -1.52 -10.49
C VAL A 98 -10.17 -0.88 -11.28
N VAL A 99 -11.30 -1.57 -11.41
CA VAL A 99 -12.49 -1.08 -12.12
C VAL A 99 -13.35 -0.18 -11.22
N ASP A 100 -13.22 -0.25 -9.90
CA ASP A 100 -14.13 0.40 -8.95
C ASP A 100 -13.44 0.81 -7.66
N VAL A 101 -12.40 1.64 -7.79
CA VAL A 101 -11.62 2.18 -6.66
C VAL A 101 -12.11 3.57 -6.24
N ASP A 102 -12.25 3.79 -4.93
CA ASP A 102 -12.36 5.12 -4.32
C ASP A 102 -11.06 5.57 -3.63
N LEU A 103 -10.99 6.86 -3.29
CA LEU A 103 -9.96 7.42 -2.44
C LEU A 103 -9.84 6.67 -1.10
N THR A 104 -10.97 6.32 -0.46
CA THR A 104 -10.93 5.59 0.81
C THR A 104 -10.32 4.20 0.66
N ASP A 105 -10.53 3.54 -0.48
CA ASP A 105 -9.95 2.23 -0.75
C ASP A 105 -8.42 2.34 -0.90
N ILE A 106 -7.94 3.36 -1.63
CA ILE A 106 -6.50 3.64 -1.76
C ILE A 106 -5.87 3.90 -0.38
N LEU A 107 -6.54 4.70 0.46
CA LEU A 107 -6.04 5.00 1.82
C LEU A 107 -5.98 3.74 2.70
N LEU A 108 -6.98 2.87 2.61
CA LEU A 108 -6.98 1.60 3.32
C LEU A 108 -5.91 0.64 2.80
N ALA A 109 -5.69 0.57 1.48
CA ALA A 109 -4.60 -0.23 0.90
C ALA A 109 -3.23 0.24 1.39
N ILE A 110 -2.97 1.55 1.40
CA ILE A 110 -1.74 2.12 1.98
C ILE A 110 -1.62 1.73 3.46
N ALA A 111 -2.67 1.90 4.24
CA ALA A 111 -2.67 1.53 5.66
C ALA A 111 -2.39 0.04 5.88
N HIS A 112 -3.00 -0.83 5.06
CA HIS A 112 -2.81 -2.27 5.08
C HIS A 112 -1.35 -2.65 4.80
N GLN A 113 -0.82 -2.20 3.66
CA GLN A 113 0.52 -2.58 3.19
C GLN A 113 1.64 -2.03 4.08
N VAL A 114 1.49 -0.79 4.53
CA VAL A 114 2.46 -0.19 5.46
C VAL A 114 2.43 -0.94 6.78
N SER A 115 1.26 -1.19 7.36
CA SER A 115 1.15 -1.88 8.65
C SER A 115 1.67 -3.32 8.57
N ALA A 116 1.32 -4.06 7.51
CA ALA A 116 1.79 -5.43 7.28
C ALA A 116 3.31 -5.50 7.09
N SER A 117 3.89 -4.50 6.43
CA SER A 117 5.34 -4.39 6.27
C SER A 117 6.02 -4.09 7.61
N LEU A 118 5.46 -3.18 8.40
CA LEU A 118 6.03 -2.76 9.69
C LEU A 118 5.98 -3.85 10.77
N GLU A 119 4.94 -4.71 10.77
CA GLU A 119 4.88 -5.89 11.66
C GLU A 119 6.09 -6.82 11.46
N LYS A 120 6.54 -7.00 10.20
CA LYS A 120 7.74 -7.80 9.88
C LYS A 120 9.04 -7.17 10.40
N SER A 121 9.04 -5.86 10.63
CA SER A 121 10.19 -5.08 11.08
C SER A 121 10.15 -4.74 12.58
N GLN A 122 9.30 -5.44 13.34
CA GLN A 122 9.16 -5.30 14.79
C GLN A 122 8.85 -3.85 15.22
N VAL A 123 8.11 -3.11 14.39
CA VAL A 123 7.60 -1.78 14.73
C VAL A 123 6.22 -1.94 15.37
N GLU A 124 6.08 -1.44 16.60
CA GLU A 124 4.82 -1.54 17.35
C GLU A 124 3.99 -0.27 17.15
N LEU A 125 2.95 -0.34 16.32
CA LEU A 125 2.13 0.82 15.98
C LEU A 125 1.14 1.23 17.08
N GLN A 126 0.58 0.27 17.83
CA GLN A 126 -0.49 0.48 18.81
C GLN A 126 -1.64 1.40 18.30
N PRO A 127 -2.24 1.13 17.11
CA PRO A 127 -3.17 2.05 16.44
C PRO A 127 -4.60 1.91 17.00
N ARG A 128 -4.79 2.29 18.26
CA ARG A 128 -6.05 2.09 19.00
C ARG A 128 -7.24 2.78 18.34
N GLY A 129 -7.06 4.02 17.87
CA GLY A 129 -8.13 4.79 17.24
C GLY A 129 -8.53 4.18 15.91
N PHE A 130 -7.54 3.75 15.11
CA PHE A 130 -7.82 3.11 13.84
C PHE A 130 -8.43 1.71 14.01
N GLN A 131 -7.95 0.90 14.95
CA GLN A 131 -8.56 -0.41 15.26
C GLN A 131 -10.01 -0.27 15.71
N ALA A 132 -10.30 0.67 16.62
CA ALA A 132 -11.67 0.94 17.06
C ALA A 132 -12.57 1.42 15.92
N PHE A 133 -12.02 2.25 15.02
CA PHE A 133 -12.71 2.69 13.81
C PHE A 133 -13.07 1.50 12.91
N LEU A 134 -12.10 0.65 12.57
CA LEU A 134 -12.33 -0.52 11.71
C LEU A 134 -13.30 -1.52 12.34
N LYS A 135 -13.26 -1.71 13.67
CA LYS A 135 -14.23 -2.54 14.37
C LYS A 135 -15.67 -2.04 14.14
N ARG A 136 -15.90 -0.73 14.30
CA ARG A 136 -17.22 -0.11 14.04
C ARG A 136 -17.62 -0.22 12.57
N THR A 137 -16.66 -0.02 11.65
CA THR A 137 -16.91 -0.22 10.21
C THR A 137 -17.36 -1.64 9.93
N GLY A 138 -16.70 -2.64 10.54
CA GLY A 138 -17.11 -4.04 10.48
C GLY A 138 -18.53 -4.25 11.01
N GLU A 139 -18.85 -3.75 12.20
CA GLU A 139 -20.19 -3.87 12.80
C GLU A 139 -21.30 -3.27 11.91
N VAL A 140 -21.03 -2.19 11.18
CA VAL A 140 -21.98 -1.58 10.24
C VAL A 140 -22.18 -2.41 8.98
N LEU A 141 -21.13 -3.10 8.51
CA LEU A 141 -21.17 -3.92 7.31
C LEU A 141 -21.72 -5.32 7.55
N LEU A 142 -21.54 -5.85 8.76
CA LEU A 142 -21.89 -7.21 9.12
C LEU A 142 -23.34 -7.30 9.59
N THR A 143 -24.05 -8.32 9.14
CA THR A 143 -25.33 -8.68 9.76
C THR A 143 -25.07 -9.40 11.10
N PRO A 144 -26.00 -9.36 12.07
CA PRO A 144 -25.82 -10.01 13.38
C PRO A 144 -25.47 -11.51 13.29
N ILE A 145 -25.91 -12.20 12.23
CA ILE A 145 -25.72 -13.64 12.00
C ILE A 145 -24.29 -13.95 11.54
N GLU A 146 -23.65 -13.05 10.78
CA GLU A 146 -22.24 -13.20 10.38
C GLU A 146 -21.29 -12.93 11.55
N LEU A 147 -21.63 -11.99 12.44
CA LEU A 147 -20.86 -11.72 13.65
C LEU A 147 -20.80 -12.94 14.59
N SER A 148 -21.88 -13.70 14.71
CA SER A 148 -21.95 -14.91 15.54
C SER A 148 -21.22 -16.11 14.94
N ALA A 149 -21.28 -16.30 13.62
CA ALA A 149 -20.58 -17.40 12.95
C ALA A 149 -19.05 -17.18 12.89
N GLU A 150 -18.61 -15.92 12.81
CA GLU A 150 -17.18 -15.57 12.75
C GLU A 150 -16.47 -15.69 14.09
N ALA A 151 -17.20 -15.60 15.22
CA ALA A 151 -16.67 -15.90 16.54
C ALA A 151 -16.31 -17.38 16.70
N GLU A 152 -16.98 -18.28 15.98
CA GLU A 152 -16.71 -19.72 16.01
C GLU A 152 -15.60 -20.16 15.04
N VAL A 153 -15.46 -19.48 13.89
CA VAL A 153 -14.47 -19.82 12.85
C VAL A 153 -13.07 -19.27 13.17
N ALA A 154 -12.96 -18.23 14.00
CA ALA A 154 -11.68 -17.74 14.51
C ALA A 154 -11.08 -18.66 15.61
N GLY A 155 -11.06 -19.97 15.36
CA GLY A 155 -10.61 -21.05 16.24
C GLY A 155 -9.14 -20.98 16.66
N VAL A 156 -8.78 -19.93 17.39
CA VAL A 156 -7.70 -19.94 18.37
C VAL A 156 -8.38 -20.37 19.67
N GLY A 157 -8.11 -21.60 20.12
CA GLY A 157 -8.88 -22.26 21.18
C GLY A 157 -9.12 -21.41 22.43
N ILE A 158 -10.39 -21.07 22.68
CA ILE A 158 -10.82 -20.46 23.94
C ILE A 158 -11.58 -21.52 24.74
N LYS A 159 -10.83 -22.35 25.47
CA LYS A 159 -11.26 -22.77 26.81
C LYS A 159 -10.71 -21.74 27.78
N GLY A 160 -11.44 -20.64 27.97
CA GLY A 160 -11.04 -19.59 28.89
C GLY A 160 -12.04 -18.46 28.88
N ASN A 161 -12.86 -18.36 29.93
CA ASN A 161 -13.73 -17.23 30.17
C ASN A 161 -12.90 -15.95 30.30
N THR A 162 -12.82 -15.12 29.27
CA THR A 162 -12.43 -13.71 29.39
C THR A 162 -13.22 -12.89 28.39
N GLU A 163 -13.92 -11.89 28.89
CA GLU A 163 -14.68 -10.86 28.15
C GLU A 163 -13.76 -9.90 27.34
N GLU A 164 -12.54 -10.31 27.02
CA GLU A 164 -11.57 -9.56 26.25
C GLU A 164 -11.62 -10.05 24.81
N GLY A 165 -12.43 -9.35 24.01
CA GLY A 165 -12.61 -9.64 22.59
C GLY A 165 -11.27 -9.68 21.85
N VAL A 166 -11.10 -10.68 20.99
CA VAL A 166 -9.94 -10.87 20.11
C VAL A 166 -9.60 -9.55 19.39
N GLU A 167 -8.53 -8.87 19.82
CA GLU A 167 -8.01 -7.70 19.13
C GLU A 167 -7.35 -8.16 17.82
N LEU A 168 -8.07 -8.02 16.71
CA LEU A 168 -7.51 -8.23 15.38
C LEU A 168 -6.37 -7.22 15.15
N SER A 169 -5.23 -7.68 14.62
CA SER A 169 -4.16 -6.77 14.21
C SER A 169 -4.66 -5.80 13.14
N LEU A 170 -4.05 -4.62 13.04
CA LEU A 170 -4.49 -3.59 12.10
C LEU A 170 -4.52 -4.10 10.63
N PRO A 171 -3.48 -4.78 10.12
CA PRO A 171 -3.54 -5.38 8.79
C PRO A 171 -4.67 -6.39 8.63
N ALA A 172 -4.86 -7.27 9.62
CA ALA A 172 -5.92 -8.27 9.57
C ALA A 172 -7.32 -7.63 9.54
N GLY A 173 -7.54 -6.58 10.33
CA GLY A 173 -8.79 -5.81 10.36
C GLY A 173 -9.09 -5.15 9.01
N ILE A 174 -8.09 -4.49 8.41
CA ILE A 174 -8.26 -3.86 7.09
C ILE A 174 -8.49 -4.92 6.01
N GLY A 175 -7.67 -5.98 5.99
CA GLY A 175 -7.78 -7.07 5.02
C GLY A 175 -9.13 -7.78 5.07
N LYS A 176 -9.72 -7.96 6.27
CA LYS A 176 -11.06 -8.54 6.43
C LYS A 176 -12.14 -7.65 5.80
N ILE A 177 -12.07 -6.33 6.02
CA ILE A 177 -13.04 -5.37 5.48
C ILE A 177 -12.93 -5.29 3.95
N THR A 178 -11.71 -5.17 3.42
CA THR A 178 -11.47 -5.07 1.97
C THR A 178 -11.85 -6.36 1.24
N ALA A 179 -11.53 -7.53 1.79
CA ALA A 179 -11.92 -8.82 1.22
C ALA A 179 -13.44 -8.99 1.13
N LYS A 180 -14.19 -8.57 2.16
CA LYS A 180 -15.66 -8.60 2.13
C LYS A 180 -16.24 -7.65 1.09
N ALA A 181 -15.71 -6.43 0.98
CA ALA A 181 -16.12 -5.48 -0.04
C ALA A 181 -15.79 -5.96 -1.48
N LYS A 182 -14.69 -6.71 -1.65
CA LYS A 182 -14.32 -7.32 -2.94
C LYS A 182 -15.36 -8.35 -3.39
N ASN A 183 -15.88 -9.15 -2.47
CA ASN A 183 -16.79 -10.27 -2.76
C ASN A 183 -18.26 -9.88 -2.96
N SER A 184 -18.67 -8.64 -2.63
CA SER A 184 -20.08 -8.23 -2.68
C SER A 184 -20.26 -6.76 -3.11
N PRO A 185 -20.88 -6.48 -4.28
CA PRO A 185 -21.16 -5.11 -4.72
C PRO A 185 -22.02 -4.31 -3.73
N GLN A 186 -22.97 -4.95 -3.06
CA GLN A 186 -23.82 -4.31 -2.06
C GLN A 186 -23.05 -3.95 -0.78
N THR A 187 -22.13 -4.82 -0.34
CA THR A 187 -21.27 -4.55 0.82
C THR A 187 -20.29 -3.43 0.49
N ARG A 188 -19.76 -3.43 -0.74
CA ARG A 188 -18.90 -2.37 -1.25
C ARG A 188 -19.59 -1.01 -1.27
N SER A 189 -20.82 -0.93 -1.79
CA SER A 189 -21.54 0.35 -1.83
C SER A 189 -21.86 0.88 -0.44
N LYS A 190 -22.24 0.01 0.50
CA LYS A 190 -22.43 0.37 1.92
C LYS A 190 -21.14 0.84 2.57
N LEU A 191 -20.03 0.14 2.31
CA LEU A 191 -18.72 0.51 2.84
C LEU A 191 -18.32 1.90 2.35
N ARG A 192 -18.44 2.13 1.04
CA ARG A 192 -18.16 3.43 0.41
C ARG A 192 -19.01 4.54 1.05
N GLN A 193 -20.33 4.34 1.15
CA GLN A 193 -21.24 5.31 1.77
C GLN A 193 -20.87 5.64 3.23
N TYR A 194 -20.33 4.68 3.96
CA TYR A 194 -19.90 4.87 5.35
C TYR A 194 -18.52 5.55 5.46
N LEU A 195 -17.56 5.15 4.61
CA LEU A 195 -16.17 5.60 4.68
C LEU A 195 -15.92 6.95 4.01
N GLU A 196 -16.57 7.26 2.88
CA GLU A 196 -16.40 8.53 2.14
C GLU A 196 -16.45 9.76 3.07
N PRO A 197 -17.48 9.96 3.91
CA PRO A 197 -17.55 11.13 4.81
C PRO A 197 -16.48 11.12 5.92
N GLN A 198 -15.78 10.00 6.10
CA GLN A 198 -14.78 9.79 7.15
C GLN A 198 -13.34 9.87 6.61
N THR A 199 -13.14 10.28 5.34
CA THR A 199 -11.82 10.39 4.70
C THR A 199 -10.81 11.17 5.55
N THR A 200 -11.20 12.33 6.11
CA THR A 200 -10.33 13.14 6.97
C THR A 200 -9.91 12.38 8.24
N GLN A 201 -10.81 11.57 8.79
CA GLN A 201 -10.54 10.77 9.98
C GLN A 201 -9.58 9.60 9.66
N ILE A 202 -9.76 8.94 8.52
CA ILE A 202 -8.85 7.90 8.03
C ILE A 202 -7.44 8.48 7.82
N LEU A 203 -7.35 9.65 7.17
CA LEU A 203 -6.08 10.36 6.96
C LEU A 203 -5.41 10.71 8.29
N LYS A 204 -6.18 11.15 9.28
CA LYS A 204 -5.65 11.44 10.61
C LYS A 204 -5.03 10.19 11.25
N TYR A 205 -5.76 9.07 11.26
CA TYR A 205 -5.23 7.82 11.83
C TYR A 205 -4.01 7.30 11.07
N LEU A 206 -4.04 7.32 9.73
CA LEU A 206 -2.89 6.92 8.91
C LEU A 206 -1.65 7.77 9.22
N ASN A 207 -1.81 9.09 9.33
CA ASN A 207 -0.68 9.97 9.62
C ASN A 207 -0.18 9.82 11.06
N GLU A 208 -1.06 9.92 12.05
CA GLU A 208 -0.70 10.02 13.46
C GLU A 208 -0.37 8.67 14.09
N GLU A 209 -1.16 7.63 13.81
CA GLU A 209 -1.03 6.31 14.46
C GLU A 209 -0.12 5.35 13.68
N ILE A 210 0.02 5.53 12.36
CA ILE A 210 0.86 4.66 11.52
C ILE A 210 2.15 5.37 11.13
N LEU A 211 2.08 6.38 10.25
CA LEU A 211 3.26 6.92 9.57
C LEU A 211 4.22 7.65 10.54
N GLN A 212 3.71 8.45 11.47
CA GLN A 212 4.53 9.16 12.45
C GLN A 212 5.18 8.21 13.46
N VAL A 213 4.41 7.27 14.01
CA VAL A 213 4.91 6.25 14.95
C VAL A 213 5.98 5.39 14.28
N ALA A 214 5.70 4.89 13.08
CA ALA A 214 6.64 4.10 12.30
C ALA A 214 7.93 4.86 12.03
N THR A 215 7.83 6.10 11.53
CA THR A 215 9.01 6.91 11.22
C THR A 215 9.87 7.16 12.46
N LYS A 216 9.25 7.37 13.64
CA LYS A 216 9.97 7.56 14.91
C LYS A 216 10.73 6.29 15.32
N GLN A 217 10.06 5.13 15.31
CA GLN A 217 10.68 3.86 15.71
C GLN A 217 11.74 3.39 14.72
N LEU A 218 11.49 3.51 13.42
CA LEU A 218 12.48 3.18 12.38
C LEU A 218 13.76 4.02 12.54
N LYS A 219 13.63 5.30 12.93
CA LYS A 219 14.80 6.14 13.25
C LYS A 219 15.57 5.65 14.48
N GLN A 220 14.87 5.15 15.50
CA GLN A 220 15.51 4.53 16.67
C GLN A 220 16.25 3.24 16.29
N GLN A 221 15.77 2.51 15.28
CA GLN A 221 16.43 1.35 14.69
C GLN A 221 17.55 1.71 13.68
N GLY A 222 17.92 2.99 13.57
CA GLY A 222 19.01 3.46 12.70
C GLY A 222 18.62 3.67 11.22
N LYS A 223 17.34 3.58 10.86
CA LYS A 223 16.87 3.94 9.52
C LYS A 223 16.75 5.46 9.38
N LYS A 224 16.90 5.99 8.16
CA LYS A 224 16.74 7.43 7.89
C LYS A 224 15.29 7.90 7.93
N GLY A 225 14.35 7.02 7.62
CA GLY A 225 12.92 7.28 7.59
C GLY A 225 12.15 6.21 6.83
N LEU A 226 10.85 6.44 6.67
CA LEU A 226 9.92 5.61 5.92
C LEU A 226 9.66 6.24 4.54
N VAL A 227 9.70 5.44 3.48
CA VAL A 227 9.24 5.80 2.14
C VAL A 227 8.18 4.80 1.71
N VAL A 228 7.05 5.28 1.20
CA VAL A 228 5.98 4.45 0.65
C VAL A 228 5.88 4.72 -0.84
N ILE A 229 6.05 3.68 -1.65
CA ILE A 229 5.93 3.69 -3.11
C ILE A 229 4.68 2.89 -3.47
N VAL A 230 3.74 3.55 -4.14
CA VAL A 230 2.50 2.94 -4.63
C VAL A 230 2.56 2.94 -6.16
N ASP A 231 2.64 1.76 -6.76
CA ASP A 231 2.72 1.59 -8.21
C ASP A 231 1.35 1.23 -8.81
N ASN A 232 1.23 1.29 -10.14
CA ASN A 232 0.04 0.93 -10.92
C ASN A 232 -1.24 1.74 -10.61
N LEU A 233 -1.12 2.91 -10.00
CA LEU A 233 -2.25 3.84 -9.82
C LEU A 233 -2.80 4.36 -11.16
N ASP A 234 -1.97 4.39 -12.22
CA ASP A 234 -2.38 4.78 -13.58
C ASP A 234 -3.27 3.73 -14.27
N ARG A 235 -3.43 2.55 -13.68
CA ARG A 235 -4.33 1.49 -14.17
C ARG A 235 -5.74 1.57 -13.57
N ILE A 236 -5.95 2.45 -12.60
CA ILE A 236 -7.25 2.69 -11.99
C ILE A 236 -8.08 3.53 -12.97
N GLU A 237 -9.27 3.03 -13.33
CA GLU A 237 -10.15 3.76 -14.23
C GLU A 237 -10.69 5.03 -13.55
N ASN A 238 -10.53 6.17 -14.22
CA ASN A 238 -11.11 7.42 -13.75
C ASN A 238 -12.63 7.42 -13.98
N LYS A 239 -13.39 7.00 -12.98
CA LYS A 239 -14.83 7.22 -12.97
C LYS A 239 -15.08 8.70 -12.71
N VAL A 240 -15.69 9.39 -13.67
CA VAL A 240 -16.23 10.73 -13.45
C VAL A 240 -17.36 10.62 -12.42
N GLY A 241 -17.02 10.75 -11.14
CA GLY A 241 -17.99 10.74 -10.06
C GLY A 241 -18.92 11.96 -10.12
N SER A 242 -20.17 11.77 -9.70
CA SER A 242 -21.20 12.84 -9.59
C SER A 242 -20.82 13.99 -8.64
N SER A 243 -19.73 13.86 -7.88
CA SER A 243 -19.16 14.91 -7.02
C SER A 243 -18.32 15.95 -7.78
N SER A 244 -17.82 15.62 -8.97
CA SER A 244 -17.02 16.54 -9.80
C SER A 244 -17.86 17.65 -10.45
N SER A 245 -19.19 17.53 -10.46
CA SER A 245 -20.10 18.57 -10.95
C SER A 245 -20.37 19.68 -9.93
N LYS A 246 -19.99 19.51 -8.66
CA LYS A 246 -20.21 20.51 -7.60
C LYS A 246 -19.03 21.46 -7.35
N LEU A 247 -17.87 21.21 -7.96
CA LEU A 247 -16.66 22.03 -7.78
C LEU A 247 -16.44 23.06 -8.91
N LEU A 248 -17.36 23.17 -9.86
CA LEU A 248 -17.29 24.08 -11.01
C LEU A 248 -18.57 24.93 -11.21
N GLN A 249 -19.30 25.25 -10.14
CA GLN A 249 -20.31 26.31 -10.14
C GLN A 249 -19.99 27.38 -9.11
#